data_AF-A0A9E3RHE6-F1
#
_entry.id   AF-A0A9E3RHE6-F1
#
_cell.length_a   1.000
_cell.length_b   1.000
_cell.length_c   1.000
_cell.angle_alpha   90.00
_cell.angle_beta   90.00
_cell.angle_gamma   90.00
#
_symmetry.space_group_name_H-M   'P 1'
#
loop_
_entity.id
_entity.type
_entity.pdbx_description
1 polymer ?
#
loop_
_entity_poly.entity_id
_entity_poly.type
_entity_poly.pdbx_seq_one_letter_code
_entity_poly.pdbx_strand_id
1 'polypeptide(L)'
;MVKVILPSLLIFFIFSFAQAQTYHSFMHETAVWKEWGETICCDAGNNCEDGYGTVWIMHGDTVIGSYTYKKLYFEIIAYSHHTGWKCFCPPFWTAGVFWQQYLFGLIREDSTRKVFLVANPLIAPPVVCSATDFSEEKILYDFNLELGDTAEWKPFNNVVSKIDSVVALTENTSGE
;
A
#
# COMPACT_ATOMS: atom_id res chain seq x y z
N MET A 1 48.84 0.19 -28.42
CA MET A 1 47.89 1.22 -27.94
C MET A 1 46.48 1.07 -28.52
N VAL A 2 46.30 0.82 -29.83
CA VAL A 2 44.96 0.73 -30.47
C VAL A 2 44.05 -0.37 -29.89
N LYS A 3 44.62 -1.47 -29.37
CA LYS A 3 43.84 -2.63 -28.87
C LYS A 3 43.04 -2.39 -27.58
N VAL A 4 43.27 -1.28 -26.85
CA VAL A 4 42.57 -0.98 -25.58
C VAL A 4 41.39 -0.02 -25.80
N ILE A 5 41.33 0.68 -26.93
CA ILE A 5 40.32 1.70 -27.22
C ILE A 5 38.96 1.05 -27.52
N LEU A 6 38.94 -0.08 -28.23
CA LEU A 6 37.72 -0.78 -28.64
C LEU A 6 36.85 -1.28 -27.46
N PRO A 7 37.38 -1.98 -26.44
CA PRO A 7 36.56 -2.45 -25.32
C PRO A 7 36.01 -1.29 -24.46
N SER A 8 36.76 -0.19 -24.31
CA SER A 8 36.29 0.99 -23.57
C SER A 8 35.10 1.67 -24.24
N LEU A 9 35.08 1.70 -25.58
CA LEU A 9 33.99 2.28 -26.37
C LEU A 9 32.71 1.43 -26.31
N LEU A 10 32.86 0.10 -26.25
CA LEU A 10 31.76 -0.83 -26.10
C LEU A 10 31.07 -0.67 -24.73
N ILE A 11 31.85 -0.52 -23.66
CA ILE A 11 31.34 -0.31 -22.29
C ILE A 11 30.54 1.00 -22.21
N PHE A 12 31.03 2.08 -22.82
CA PHE A 12 30.34 3.37 -22.85
C PHE A 12 28.97 3.27 -23.57
N PHE A 13 28.92 2.52 -24.67
CA PHE A 13 27.67 2.28 -25.40
C PHE A 13 26.66 1.47 -24.58
N ILE A 14 27.10 0.46 -23.81
CA ILE A 14 26.20 -0.33 -22.95
C ILE A 14 25.56 0.55 -21.86
N PHE A 15 26.32 1.46 -21.25
CA PHE A 15 25.78 2.38 -20.24
C PHE A 15 24.84 3.45 -20.82
N SER A 16 24.87 3.68 -22.14
CA SER A 16 23.99 4.67 -22.79
C SER A 16 22.53 4.20 -22.85
N PHE A 17 22.29 2.89 -22.82
CA PHE A 17 20.96 2.30 -22.86
C PHE A 17 20.40 1.95 -21.48
N ALA A 18 21.23 2.04 -20.43
CA ALA A 18 20.81 1.82 -19.06
C ALA A 18 20.19 3.11 -18.49
N GLN A 19 18.99 3.46 -18.93
CA GLN A 19 18.20 4.45 -18.21
C GLN A 19 17.62 3.79 -16.97
N ALA A 20 18.00 4.27 -15.79
CA ALA A 20 17.27 3.95 -14.58
C ALA A 20 15.81 4.37 -14.78
N GLN A 21 14.86 3.51 -14.41
CA GLN A 21 13.45 3.87 -14.46
C GLN A 21 13.24 5.16 -13.66
N THR A 22 12.47 6.08 -14.22
CA THR A 22 12.09 7.30 -13.50
C THR A 22 11.34 6.86 -12.24
N TYR A 23 11.81 7.31 -11.09
CA TYR A 23 11.13 7.01 -9.84
C TYR A 23 9.78 7.73 -9.83
N HIS A 24 8.71 6.97 -9.67
CA HIS A 24 7.37 7.50 -9.46
C HIS A 24 7.10 7.50 -7.97
N SER A 25 6.90 8.67 -7.39
CA SER A 25 6.54 8.78 -5.97
C SER A 25 5.27 7.99 -5.71
N PHE A 26 5.27 7.26 -4.60
CA PHE A 26 4.09 6.54 -4.12
C PHE A 26 2.94 7.52 -3.84
N MET A 27 3.29 8.75 -3.47
CA MET A 27 2.43 9.79 -2.92
C MET A 27 1.92 10.76 -3.99
N HIS A 28 1.12 10.29 -4.94
CA HIS A 28 0.49 11.17 -5.93
C HIS A 28 -0.88 11.67 -5.45
N GLU A 29 -1.25 12.91 -5.78
CA GLU A 29 -2.41 13.62 -5.20
C GLU A 29 -3.77 12.99 -5.49
N THR A 30 -3.83 12.09 -6.48
CA THR A 30 -5.07 11.46 -6.95
C THR A 30 -4.99 9.94 -6.86
N ALA A 31 -4.16 9.42 -5.96
CA ALA A 31 -3.99 7.99 -5.81
C ALA A 31 -5.25 7.32 -5.31
N VAL A 32 -5.73 6.35 -6.09
CA VAL A 32 -6.89 5.53 -5.76
C VAL A 32 -6.50 4.07 -5.93
N TRP A 33 -6.60 3.31 -4.84
CA TRP A 33 -6.43 1.86 -4.87
C TRP A 33 -7.75 1.19 -4.56
N LYS A 34 -8.12 0.21 -5.37
CA LYS A 34 -9.29 -0.64 -5.11
C LYS A 34 -8.78 -2.01 -4.74
N GLU A 35 -9.26 -2.54 -3.63
CA GLU A 35 -8.96 -3.90 -3.22
C GLU A 35 -10.26 -4.65 -2.97
N TRP A 36 -10.18 -5.96 -3.16
CA TRP A 36 -11.20 -6.89 -2.73
C TRP A 36 -10.54 -7.83 -1.73
N GLY A 37 -11.04 -7.81 -0.50
CA GLY A 37 -10.57 -8.66 0.58
C GLY A 37 -11.66 -9.62 1.00
N GLU A 38 -11.28 -10.88 1.21
CA GLU A 38 -12.07 -11.83 1.99
C GLU A 38 -11.48 -11.83 3.40
N THR A 39 -12.31 -11.58 4.41
CA THR A 39 -11.93 -11.70 5.81
C THR A 39 -12.69 -12.87 6.42
N ILE A 40 -11.91 -13.73 7.08
CA ILE A 40 -12.44 -14.65 8.07
C ILE A 40 -12.75 -13.80 9.31
N CYS A 41 -13.98 -13.85 9.79
CA CYS A 41 -14.38 -13.15 11.00
C CYS A 41 -13.43 -13.48 12.16
N CYS A 42 -13.15 -12.48 12.98
CA CYS A 42 -12.22 -12.55 14.10
C CYS A 42 -12.66 -13.47 15.25
N ASP A 43 -13.89 -13.98 15.21
CA ASP A 43 -14.40 -14.93 16.19
C ASP A 43 -13.94 -16.34 15.82
N ALA A 44 -12.96 -16.85 16.57
CA ALA A 44 -12.38 -18.20 16.39
C ALA A 44 -13.40 -19.37 16.45
N GLY A 45 -14.65 -19.11 16.81
CA GLY A 45 -15.75 -20.10 16.82
C GLY A 45 -16.73 -19.98 15.65
N ASN A 46 -16.61 -18.94 14.83
CA ASN A 46 -17.58 -18.55 13.81
C ASN A 46 -16.85 -18.43 12.46
N ASN A 47 -16.91 -19.49 11.64
CA ASN A 47 -16.32 -19.56 10.30
C ASN A 47 -17.10 -18.70 9.30
N CYS A 48 -17.23 -17.41 9.59
CA CYS A 48 -17.88 -16.48 8.69
C CYS A 48 -16.85 -15.85 7.79
N GLU A 49 -17.07 -16.01 6.48
CA GLU A 49 -16.31 -15.39 5.43
C GLU A 49 -17.13 -14.22 4.93
N ASP A 50 -16.66 -13.02 5.24
CA ASP A 50 -17.22 -11.79 4.72
C ASP A 50 -16.27 -11.24 3.64
N GLY A 51 -16.83 -10.91 2.48
CA GLY A 51 -16.11 -10.22 1.42
C GLY A 51 -16.39 -8.72 1.47
N TYR A 52 -15.34 -7.91 1.39
CA TYR A 52 -15.44 -6.46 1.31
C TYR A 52 -14.65 -5.94 0.12
N GLY A 53 -15.28 -5.07 -0.67
CA GLY A 53 -14.58 -4.20 -1.60
C GLY A 53 -14.27 -2.89 -0.90
N THR A 54 -13.01 -2.45 -0.91
CA THR A 54 -12.62 -1.15 -0.36
C THR A 54 -11.92 -0.29 -1.42
N VAL A 55 -11.98 1.01 -1.21
CA VAL A 55 -11.27 2.02 -2.00
C VAL A 55 -10.45 2.87 -1.05
N TRP A 56 -9.15 2.91 -1.28
CA TRP A 56 -8.20 3.77 -0.61
C TRP A 56 -7.98 5.01 -1.45
N ILE A 57 -8.09 6.18 -0.83
CA ILE A 57 -8.06 7.47 -1.53
C ILE A 57 -7.05 8.36 -0.81
N MET A 58 -6.02 8.79 -1.51
CA MET A 58 -5.08 9.78 -1.01
C MET A 58 -5.59 11.17 -1.37
N HIS A 59 -5.81 12.05 -0.40
CA HIS A 59 -6.30 13.39 -0.69
C HIS A 59 -5.96 14.41 0.39
N GLY A 60 -5.32 15.51 -0.02
CA GLY A 60 -5.01 16.64 0.84
C GLY A 60 -3.82 16.39 1.77
N ASP A 61 -3.18 17.50 2.13
CA ASP A 61 -1.99 17.51 2.97
C ASP A 61 -2.31 17.84 4.42
N THR A 62 -1.40 17.46 5.31
CA THR A 62 -1.32 17.95 6.68
C THR A 62 0.14 17.99 7.12
N VAL A 63 0.43 18.79 8.14
CA VAL A 63 1.77 18.91 8.73
C VAL A 63 1.70 18.45 10.18
N ILE A 64 2.61 17.56 10.57
CA ILE A 64 2.82 17.16 11.96
C ILE A 64 4.30 17.37 12.27
N GLY A 65 4.60 18.26 13.22
CA GLY A 65 5.98 18.68 13.49
C GLY A 65 6.61 19.32 12.25
N SER A 66 7.72 18.75 11.78
CA SER A 66 8.45 19.20 10.58
C SER A 66 8.13 18.39 9.31
N TYR A 67 7.24 17.40 9.40
CA TYR A 67 6.96 16.49 8.29
C TYR A 67 5.61 16.80 7.65
N THR A 68 5.57 16.71 6.33
CA THR A 68 4.34 16.81 5.53
C THR A 68 3.83 15.42 5.22
N TYR A 69 2.54 15.20 5.44
CA TYR A 69 1.85 13.94 5.18
C TYR A 69 0.69 14.18 4.23
N LYS A 70 0.37 13.18 3.40
CA LYS A 70 -0.94 13.09 2.74
C LYS A 70 -1.91 12.36 3.66
N LYS A 71 -3.17 12.74 3.59
CA LYS A 71 -4.24 12.02 4.28
C LYS A 71 -4.67 10.83 3.42
N LEU A 72 -4.78 9.66 4.06
CA LEU A 72 -5.25 8.43 3.47
C LEU A 72 -6.65 8.15 4.00
N TYR A 73 -7.61 8.19 3.09
CA TYR A 73 -9.00 7.84 3.35
C TYR A 73 -9.28 6.43 2.87
N PHE A 74 -10.27 5.79 3.47
CA PHE A 74 -10.83 4.56 2.95
C PHE A 74 -12.35 4.62 2.89
N GLU A 75 -12.91 3.86 1.96
CA GLU A 75 -14.34 3.72 1.70
C GLU A 75 -14.65 2.24 1.45
N ILE A 76 -15.80 1.75 1.93
CA ILE A 76 -16.27 0.40 1.64
C ILE A 76 -17.27 0.49 0.48
N ILE A 77 -16.90 -0.02 -0.69
CA ILE A 77 -17.73 0.08 -1.90
C ILE A 77 -18.61 -1.13 -2.16
N ALA A 78 -18.32 -2.25 -1.50
CA ALA A 78 -19.11 -3.45 -1.64
C ALA A 78 -18.99 -4.31 -0.39
N TYR A 79 -20.09 -5.01 -0.09
CA TYR A 79 -20.14 -5.97 0.99
C TYR A 79 -20.89 -7.21 0.50
N SER A 80 -20.25 -8.37 0.63
CA SER A 80 -20.84 -9.66 0.29
C SER A 80 -20.76 -10.58 1.50
N HIS A 81 -21.92 -10.96 2.03
CA HIS A 81 -22.00 -12.10 2.92
C HIS A 81 -21.94 -13.38 2.08
N HIS A 82 -21.04 -14.31 2.43
CA HIS A 82 -21.19 -15.68 1.94
C HIS A 82 -22.45 -16.28 2.58
N THR A 83 -23.52 -16.33 1.78
CA THR A 83 -24.87 -16.67 2.20
C THR A 83 -24.92 -18.08 2.80
N GLY A 84 -25.10 -18.17 4.11
CA GLY A 84 -25.32 -19.44 4.82
C GLY A 84 -25.13 -19.33 6.33
N TRP A 85 -24.32 -18.38 6.80
CA TRP A 85 -23.98 -18.26 8.21
C TRP A 85 -24.50 -16.94 8.80
N LYS A 86 -25.21 -17.05 9.94
CA LYS A 86 -25.70 -15.90 10.72
C LYS A 86 -24.62 -15.42 11.70
N CYS A 87 -23.43 -15.06 11.23
CA CYS A 87 -22.51 -14.38 12.14
C CYS A 87 -22.92 -12.93 12.28
N PHE A 88 -23.31 -12.59 13.50
CA PHE A 88 -23.49 -11.23 13.95
C PHE A 88 -22.13 -10.74 14.46
N CYS A 89 -21.28 -10.18 13.59
CA CYS A 89 -20.09 -9.45 14.04
C CYS A 89 -20.45 -7.95 14.17
N PRO A 90 -20.48 -7.38 15.38
CA PRO A 90 -20.59 -5.95 15.57
C PRO A 90 -19.28 -5.25 15.15
N PRO A 91 -19.32 -3.99 14.70
CA PRO A 91 -20.51 -3.15 14.56
C PRO A 91 -21.28 -3.46 13.28
N PHE A 92 -22.61 -3.46 13.35
CA PHE A 92 -23.47 -3.82 12.22
C PHE A 92 -23.40 -2.76 11.12
N TRP A 93 -22.54 -2.98 10.14
CA TRP A 93 -22.55 -2.24 8.88
C TRP A 93 -23.74 -2.76 8.06
N THR A 94 -24.95 -2.27 8.33
CA THR A 94 -26.14 -2.62 7.56
C THR A 94 -25.94 -2.19 6.10
N ALA A 95 -26.20 -3.08 5.14
CA ALA A 95 -25.95 -2.98 3.69
C ALA A 95 -26.61 -1.80 2.92
N GLY A 96 -26.79 -0.64 3.56
CA GLY A 96 -27.18 0.62 2.96
C GLY A 96 -25.98 1.54 2.88
N VAL A 97 -25.33 1.55 1.72
CA VAL A 97 -24.71 2.75 1.15
C VAL A 97 -23.59 3.38 2.02
N PHE A 98 -22.39 2.80 1.97
CA PHE A 98 -21.19 3.31 2.66
C PHE A 98 -20.38 4.30 1.81
N TRP A 99 -21.01 5.38 1.31
CA TRP A 99 -20.28 6.45 0.61
C TRP A 99 -19.60 7.44 1.57
N GLN A 100 -19.29 7.03 2.81
CA GLN A 100 -18.57 7.89 3.75
C GLN A 100 -17.09 7.54 3.71
N GLN A 101 -16.29 8.56 3.40
CA GLN A 101 -14.84 8.47 3.47
C GLN A 101 -14.40 8.65 4.93
N TYR A 102 -13.67 7.66 5.44
CA TYR A 102 -13.10 7.70 6.77
C TYR A 102 -11.61 7.98 6.67
N LEU A 103 -11.11 8.93 7.48
CA LEU A 103 -9.67 9.19 7.57
C LEU A 103 -9.00 8.01 8.28
N PHE A 104 -8.50 7.06 7.50
CA PHE A 104 -7.79 5.91 8.02
C PHE A 104 -6.46 6.31 8.63
N GLY A 105 -5.72 7.23 8.01
CA GLY A 105 -4.40 7.58 8.50
C GLY A 105 -3.71 8.67 7.72
N LEU A 106 -2.45 8.88 8.05
CA LEU A 106 -1.56 9.82 7.43
C LEU A 106 -0.38 9.05 6.88
N ILE A 107 -0.03 9.32 5.63
CA ILE A 107 1.06 8.64 4.93
C ILE A 107 2.07 9.68 4.47
N ARG A 108 3.36 9.35 4.51
CA ARG A 108 4.41 10.21 3.94
C ARG A 108 5.49 9.36 3.29
N GLU A 109 6.14 9.94 2.30
CA GLU A 109 7.36 9.40 1.71
C GLU A 109 8.50 10.36 2.02
N ASP A 110 9.66 9.85 2.45
CA ASP A 110 10.84 10.68 2.70
C ASP A 110 11.80 10.73 1.50
N SER A 111 12.85 11.55 1.61
CA SER A 111 13.88 11.67 0.58
C SER A 111 14.68 10.39 0.34
N THR A 112 14.58 9.41 1.25
CA THR A 112 15.18 8.09 1.10
C THR A 112 14.21 7.09 0.50
N ARG A 113 13.02 7.48 0.03
CA ARG A 113 12.00 6.56 -0.53
C ARG A 113 11.51 5.53 0.49
N LYS A 114 11.40 5.92 1.76
CA LYS A 114 10.68 5.14 2.77
C LYS A 114 9.28 5.72 2.92
N VAL A 115 8.29 4.83 2.94
CA VAL A 115 6.87 5.17 3.11
C VAL A 115 6.48 4.87 4.54
N PHE A 116 5.94 5.87 5.22
CA PHE A 116 5.54 5.80 6.62
C PHE A 116 4.04 6.01 6.74
N LEU A 117 3.40 5.31 7.69
CA LEU A 117 1.98 5.37 8.01
C LEU A 117 1.81 5.69 9.50
N VAL A 118 0.95 6.66 9.80
CA VAL A 118 0.36 6.89 11.12
C VAL A 118 -1.13 6.60 10.98
N ALA A 119 -1.61 5.47 11.50
CA ALA A 119 -3.03 5.12 11.35
C ALA A 119 -3.86 5.69 12.51
N ASN A 120 -5.11 5.99 12.23
CA ASN A 120 -6.06 6.51 13.19
C ASN A 120 -6.53 5.34 14.08
N PRO A 121 -6.22 5.33 15.39
CA PRO A 121 -6.57 4.22 16.27
C PRO A 121 -8.08 4.06 16.48
N LEU A 122 -8.86 5.10 16.17
CA LEU A 122 -10.33 5.05 16.23
C LEU A 122 -10.96 4.38 15.02
N ILE A 123 -10.17 4.15 13.96
CA ILE A 123 -10.62 3.61 12.69
C ILE A 123 -9.78 2.36 12.40
N ALA A 124 -10.27 1.22 12.87
CA ALA A 124 -9.80 -0.07 12.39
C ALA A 124 -10.61 -0.45 11.14
N PRO A 125 -9.98 -0.78 10.00
CA PRO A 125 -10.68 -1.43 8.91
C PRO A 125 -11.33 -2.70 9.45
N PRO A 126 -12.48 -3.13 8.89
CA PRO A 126 -13.18 -4.33 9.34
C PRO A 126 -12.32 -5.62 9.27
N VAL A 127 -11.16 -5.53 8.62
CA VAL A 127 -10.25 -6.64 8.31
C VAL A 127 -9.23 -6.93 9.42
N VAL A 128 -8.96 -5.99 10.34
CA VAL A 128 -7.85 -6.17 11.31
C VAL A 128 -8.38 -6.59 12.68
N CYS A 129 -8.46 -7.90 12.88
CA CYS A 129 -8.88 -8.57 14.13
C CYS A 129 -8.02 -8.26 15.36
N SER A 130 -6.86 -7.64 15.16
CA SER A 130 -6.11 -6.99 16.23
C SER A 130 -5.96 -5.53 15.87
N ALA A 131 -6.63 -4.63 16.59
CA ALA A 131 -6.26 -3.23 16.58
C ALA A 131 -4.84 -3.11 17.13
N THR A 132 -3.84 -3.28 16.27
CA THR A 132 -2.47 -2.90 16.56
C THR A 132 -2.47 -1.40 16.74
N ASP A 133 -1.88 -0.94 17.84
CA ASP A 133 -1.75 0.47 18.12
C ASP A 133 -0.87 1.11 17.03
N PHE A 134 -1.54 1.81 16.11
CA PHE A 134 -0.91 2.58 15.04
C PHE A 134 -0.83 4.07 15.38
N SER A 135 -0.93 4.43 16.67
CA SER A 135 -0.76 5.82 17.12
C SER A 135 0.65 6.37 16.85
N GLU A 136 1.61 5.49 16.63
CA GLU A 136 2.97 5.81 16.21
C GLU A 136 3.18 5.61 14.72
N GLU A 137 4.12 6.36 14.17
CA GLU A 137 4.57 6.19 12.80
C GLU A 137 5.24 4.82 12.59
N LYS A 138 4.78 4.08 11.58
CA LYS A 138 5.31 2.77 11.17
C LYS A 138 5.79 2.83 9.73
N ILE A 139 6.85 2.10 9.40
CA ILE A 139 7.31 1.95 8.01
C ILE A 139 6.35 0.97 7.32
N LEU A 140 5.72 1.43 6.24
CA LEU A 140 4.84 0.62 5.39
C LEU A 140 5.65 -0.01 4.24
N TYR A 141 6.53 0.78 3.61
CA TYR A 141 7.41 0.31 2.53
C TYR A 141 8.80 0.94 2.67
N ASP A 142 9.83 0.18 2.30
CA ASP A 142 11.21 0.67 2.14
C ASP A 142 11.73 0.24 0.77
N PHE A 143 11.84 1.19 -0.15
CA PHE A 143 12.26 0.93 -1.53
C PHE A 143 13.78 0.75 -1.68
N ASN A 144 14.54 0.80 -0.59
CA ASN A 144 15.97 0.48 -0.59
C ASN A 144 16.30 -0.89 -0.02
N LEU A 145 15.28 -1.73 0.24
CA LEU A 145 15.54 -3.08 0.72
C LEU A 145 16.31 -3.90 -0.31
N GLU A 146 17.34 -4.58 0.15
CA GLU A 146 18.16 -5.51 -0.59
C GLU A 146 17.83 -6.97 -0.23
N LEU A 147 18.32 -7.91 -1.04
CA LEU A 147 18.14 -9.34 -0.74
C LEU A 147 18.85 -9.70 0.56
N GLY A 148 18.12 -10.33 1.48
CA GLY A 148 18.63 -10.68 2.80
C GLY A 148 18.33 -9.65 3.89
N ASP A 149 17.83 -8.47 3.54
CA ASP A 149 17.34 -7.51 4.52
C ASP A 149 16.10 -8.03 5.26
N THR A 150 15.94 -7.59 6.51
CA THR A 150 14.77 -7.89 7.34
C THR A 150 13.83 -6.70 7.40
N ALA A 151 12.56 -6.91 7.08
CA ALA A 151 11.51 -5.93 7.26
C ALA A 151 10.64 -6.31 8.47
N GLU A 152 10.51 -5.39 9.43
CA GLU A 152 9.61 -5.57 10.57
C GLU A 152 8.19 -5.18 10.16
N TRP A 153 7.35 -6.16 9.88
CA TRP A 153 5.91 -5.96 9.70
C TRP A 153 5.15 -6.89 10.63
N LYS A 154 4.50 -6.33 11.65
CA LYS A 154 3.86 -7.13 12.70
C LYS A 154 2.78 -8.05 12.13
N PRO A 155 2.61 -9.27 12.68
CA PRO A 155 3.32 -9.82 13.84
C PRO A 155 4.60 -10.62 13.51
N PHE A 156 5.08 -10.60 12.26
CA PHE A 156 6.15 -11.50 11.82
C PHE A 156 7.41 -10.76 11.33
N ASN A 157 8.58 -11.32 11.61
CA ASN A 157 9.81 -10.85 10.96
C ASN A 157 9.83 -11.42 9.54
N ASN A 158 9.78 -10.55 8.53
CA ASN A 158 9.83 -10.96 7.13
C ASN A 158 11.25 -10.76 6.60
N VAL A 159 11.74 -11.73 5.83
CA VAL A 159 13.03 -11.65 5.13
C VAL A 159 12.76 -11.44 3.65
N VAL A 160 13.43 -10.45 3.04
CA VAL A 160 13.32 -10.20 1.61
C VAL A 160 14.06 -11.30 0.86
N SER A 161 13.29 -12.25 0.33
CA SER A 161 13.82 -13.43 -0.40
C SER A 161 13.88 -13.22 -1.91
N LYS A 162 13.06 -12.32 -2.45
CA LYS A 162 13.03 -11.94 -3.87
C LYS A 162 12.57 -10.49 -4.00
N ILE A 163 13.16 -9.76 -4.94
CA ILE A 163 12.69 -8.45 -5.41
C ILE A 163 12.18 -8.64 -6.83
N ASP A 164 10.95 -8.18 -7.10
CA ASP A 164 10.36 -8.16 -8.44
C ASP A 164 10.21 -6.70 -8.91
N SER A 165 10.35 -6.47 -10.20
CA SER A 165 10.14 -5.14 -10.79
C SER A 165 8.76 -5.09 -11.42
N VAL A 166 7.86 -4.27 -10.89
CA VAL A 166 6.60 -3.97 -11.58
C VAL A 166 6.86 -2.86 -12.58
N VAL A 167 6.93 -3.21 -13.86
CA VAL A 167 6.87 -2.21 -14.93
C VAL A 167 5.44 -1.68 -14.94
N ALA A 168 5.23 -0.43 -14.53
CA ALA A 168 3.95 0.23 -14.73
C ALA A 168 3.66 0.25 -16.23
N LEU A 169 2.68 -0.54 -16.66
CA LEU A 169 2.17 -0.45 -18.02
C LEU A 169 1.53 0.93 -18.14
N THR A 170 2.17 1.85 -18.86
CA THR A 170 1.50 3.06 -19.31
C THR A 170 0.41 2.60 -20.27
N GLU A 171 -0.84 2.60 -19.83
CA GLU A 171 -1.97 2.49 -20.75
C GLU A 171 -1.85 3.66 -21.74
N ASN A 172 -1.53 3.33 -22.99
CA ASN A 172 -1.69 4.27 -24.09
C ASN A 172 -3.19 4.57 -24.20
N THR A 173 -3.65 5.62 -23.54
CA THR A 173 -4.95 6.22 -23.81
C THR A 173 -4.86 6.97 -25.15
N SER A 174 -4.65 6.22 -26.23
CA SER A 174 -5.03 6.64 -27.58
C SER A 174 -6.47 6.18 -27.79
N GLY A 175 -7.41 6.91 -27.18
CA GLY A 175 -8.84 6.79 -27.41
C GLY A 175 -9.36 8.15 -27.80
N GLU A 176 -9.62 8.29 -29.10
CA GLU A 176 -10.35 9.38 -29.75
C GLU A 176 -11.74 9.64 -29.15
#